data_AF-A0A8J7IMG3-F1
#
_entry.id   AF-A0A8J7IMG3-F1
#
_cell.length_a   1.000
_cell.length_b   1.000
_cell.length_c   1.000
_cell.angle_alpha   90.00
_cell.angle_beta   90.00
_cell.angle_gamma   90.00
#
_symmetry.space_group_name_H-M   'P 1'
#
loop_
_entity.id
_entity.type
_entity.pdbx_description
1 polymer ?
#
loop_
_entity_poly.entity_id
_entity_poly.type
_entity_poly.pdbx_seq_one_letter_code
_entity_poly.pdbx_strand_id
1 'polypeptide(L)'
;MKITQVQSERKAQELDLYENLPIDVYQKIQLIFENARSHLPESNTPWWKKFILWLTRSTEKQVLKKTASKCEEYILQTIDTPFPVKNPNNRSILIQELSYINTTIEQAREFQNIKNHLRECVEKTQRCTNELNYTIAELVALENRLYITLKDFYNYFHVDYHEEHKRLFELSRQLLKQEALRNKEDVKKAQEEITIVTPWIRGLHKNSEPERFAREIVSALQRRVKIEIIYGYMGADGIDDNDIKAENYLRKLVPQYPGLTLHSLGKEQYKRSQGTNQRILICDSKFAVVGSWNWLSHLYRDYCIKNRGNTKAQIRQETSIKILESTLISEIKNQVKQYLKV
;
A
#
# COMPACT_ATOMS: atom_id res chain seq x y z
N MET A 1 -51.67 -10.74 -9.87
CA MET A 1 -50.95 -11.11 -8.64
C MET A 1 -51.65 -12.16 -7.77
N LYS A 2 -52.97 -12.15 -7.58
CA LYS A 2 -53.66 -13.19 -6.76
C LYS A 2 -53.70 -14.60 -7.39
N ILE A 3 -53.76 -14.72 -8.72
CA ILE A 3 -53.82 -16.03 -9.41
C ILE A 3 -52.50 -16.82 -9.28
N THR A 4 -51.36 -16.12 -9.28
CA THR A 4 -50.03 -16.74 -9.14
C THR A 4 -49.77 -17.29 -7.74
N GLN A 5 -50.35 -16.68 -6.71
CA GLN A 5 -50.18 -17.11 -5.31
C GLN A 5 -50.95 -18.41 -5.01
N VAL A 6 -52.20 -18.52 -5.48
CA VAL A 6 -53.01 -19.74 -5.31
C VAL A 6 -52.39 -20.94 -6.05
N GLN A 7 -51.81 -20.71 -7.23
CA GLN A 7 -51.11 -21.76 -7.97
C GLN A 7 -49.82 -22.20 -7.30
N SER A 8 -49.05 -21.28 -6.68
CA SER A 8 -47.85 -21.64 -5.93
C SER A 8 -48.16 -22.39 -4.63
N GLU A 9 -49.25 -22.02 -3.94
CA GLU A 9 -49.68 -22.69 -2.71
C GLU A 9 -50.13 -24.13 -2.99
N ARG A 10 -50.89 -24.36 -4.07
CA ARG A 10 -51.27 -25.71 -4.49
C ARG A 10 -50.06 -26.56 -4.87
N LYS A 11 -49.12 -26.01 -5.63
CA LYS A 11 -47.87 -26.72 -5.96
C LYS A 11 -47.06 -27.02 -4.71
N ALA A 12 -46.99 -26.12 -3.73
CA ALA A 12 -46.30 -26.37 -2.48
C ALA A 12 -46.94 -27.51 -1.68
N GLN A 13 -48.27 -27.55 -1.61
CA GLN A 13 -49.01 -28.66 -0.98
C GLN A 13 -48.80 -29.99 -1.70
N GLU A 14 -48.80 -29.99 -3.04
CA GLU A 14 -48.50 -31.19 -3.83
C GLU A 14 -47.07 -31.70 -3.59
N LEU A 15 -46.12 -30.78 -3.46
CA LEU A 15 -44.72 -31.09 -3.22
C LEU A 15 -44.46 -31.64 -1.80
N ASP A 16 -45.24 -31.21 -0.80
CA ASP A 16 -45.18 -31.69 0.58
C ASP A 16 -45.42 -33.21 0.67
N LEU A 17 -46.27 -33.75 -0.21
CA LEU A 17 -46.56 -35.18 -0.30
C LEU A 17 -45.32 -36.03 -0.64
N TYR A 18 -44.30 -35.44 -1.28
CA TYR A 18 -43.08 -36.14 -1.68
C TYR A 18 -41.97 -36.05 -0.63
N GLU A 19 -42.14 -35.29 0.45
CA GLU A 19 -41.06 -35.03 1.42
C GLU A 19 -40.58 -36.31 2.12
N ASN A 20 -41.51 -37.20 2.45
CA ASN A 20 -41.24 -38.43 3.18
C ASN A 20 -41.38 -39.68 2.31
N LEU A 21 -41.33 -39.53 0.97
CA LEU A 21 -41.46 -40.66 0.07
C LEU A 21 -40.23 -41.59 0.19
N PRO A 22 -40.39 -42.89 0.49
CA PRO A 22 -39.27 -43.83 0.54
C PRO A 22 -38.81 -44.19 -0.88
N ILE A 23 -38.11 -43.28 -1.55
CA ILE A 23 -37.72 -43.40 -2.97
C ILE A 23 -36.98 -44.71 -3.27
N ASP A 24 -36.19 -45.22 -2.32
CA ASP A 24 -35.47 -46.49 -2.46
C ASP A 24 -36.43 -47.69 -2.57
N VAL A 25 -37.55 -47.66 -1.85
CA VAL A 25 -38.62 -48.66 -1.93
C VAL A 25 -39.27 -48.62 -3.32
N TYR A 26 -39.62 -47.43 -3.82
CA TYR A 26 -40.19 -47.27 -5.16
C TYR A 26 -39.22 -47.73 -6.26
N GLN A 27 -37.92 -47.43 -6.13
CA GLN A 27 -36.89 -47.90 -7.07
C GLN A 27 -36.74 -49.43 -7.06
N LYS A 28 -36.84 -50.07 -5.88
CA LYS A 28 -36.83 -51.54 -5.79
C LYS A 28 -38.05 -52.15 -6.47
N ILE A 29 -39.24 -51.58 -6.26
CA ILE A 29 -40.46 -52.04 -6.94
C ILE A 29 -40.34 -51.83 -8.46
N GLN A 30 -39.86 -50.67 -8.90
CA GLN A 30 -39.60 -50.34 -10.30
C GLN A 30 -38.71 -51.41 -10.95
N LEU A 31 -37.57 -51.72 -10.32
CA LEU A 31 -36.62 -52.73 -10.82
C LEU A 31 -37.28 -54.12 -10.94
N ILE A 32 -38.08 -54.52 -9.95
CA ILE A 32 -38.79 -55.79 -9.98
C ILE A 32 -39.86 -55.80 -11.09
N PHE A 33 -40.57 -54.69 -11.29
CA PHE A 33 -41.60 -54.55 -12.33
C PHE A 33 -41.00 -54.50 -13.74
N GLU A 34 -39.88 -53.82 -13.94
CA GLU A 34 -39.13 -53.81 -15.21
C GLU A 34 -38.60 -55.21 -15.55
N ASN A 35 -38.05 -55.90 -14.55
CA ASN A 35 -37.62 -57.28 -14.69
C ASN A 35 -38.81 -58.17 -15.09
N ALA A 36 -39.95 -58.05 -14.39
CA ALA A 36 -41.17 -58.78 -14.74
C ALA A 36 -41.64 -58.48 -16.16
N ARG A 37 -41.65 -57.20 -16.57
CA ARG A 37 -42.05 -56.75 -17.90
C ARG A 37 -41.17 -57.36 -18.99
N SER A 38 -39.86 -57.43 -18.79
CA SER A 38 -38.92 -58.04 -19.74
C SER A 38 -39.13 -59.56 -19.92
N HIS A 39 -39.69 -60.23 -18.92
CA HIS A 39 -39.99 -61.66 -18.94
C HIS A 39 -41.43 -62.00 -19.36
N LEU A 40 -42.28 -61.00 -19.61
CA LEU A 40 -43.65 -61.25 -20.07
C LEU A 40 -43.63 -61.71 -21.54
N PRO A 41 -44.36 -62.79 -21.88
CA PRO A 41 -44.45 -63.23 -23.26
C PRO A 41 -45.16 -62.19 -24.15
N GLU A 42 -44.83 -62.19 -25.43
CA GLU A 42 -45.53 -61.39 -26.43
C GLU A 42 -47.02 -61.74 -26.45
N SER A 43 -47.89 -60.72 -26.53
CA SER A 43 -49.35 -60.86 -26.41
C SER A 43 -49.97 -61.75 -27.49
N ASN A 44 -49.27 -62.00 -28.59
CA ASN A 44 -49.71 -62.83 -29.71
C ASN A 44 -48.79 -64.05 -29.93
N THR A 45 -48.66 -64.90 -28.92
CA THR A 45 -47.82 -66.11 -29.00
C THR A 45 -48.59 -67.32 -29.58
N PRO A 46 -48.03 -68.03 -30.59
CA PRO A 46 -48.59 -69.29 -31.09
C PRO A 46 -48.80 -70.34 -30.00
N TRP A 47 -49.80 -71.21 -30.17
CA TRP A 47 -50.20 -72.21 -29.16
C TRP A 47 -49.07 -73.14 -28.69
N TRP A 48 -48.15 -73.52 -29.58
CA TRP A 48 -47.00 -74.37 -29.23
C TRP A 48 -45.97 -73.63 -28.36
N LYS A 49 -45.78 -72.31 -28.55
CA LYS A 49 -44.95 -71.48 -27.65
C LYS A 49 -45.61 -71.34 -26.28
N LYS A 50 -46.94 -71.25 -26.21
CA LYS A 50 -47.68 -71.28 -24.94
C LYS A 50 -47.45 -72.59 -24.17
N PHE A 51 -47.37 -73.72 -24.87
CA PHE A 51 -47.04 -75.01 -24.28
C PHE A 51 -45.59 -75.05 -23.73
N ILE A 52 -44.61 -74.54 -24.49
CA ILE A 52 -43.21 -74.44 -24.02
C ILE A 52 -43.11 -73.50 -22.80
N LEU A 53 -43.77 -72.33 -22.83
CA LEU A 53 -43.82 -71.39 -21.71
C LEU A 53 -44.50 -71.98 -20.47
N TRP A 54 -45.50 -72.85 -20.66
CA TRP A 54 -46.11 -73.61 -19.59
C TRP A 54 -45.13 -74.61 -18.98
N LEU A 55 -44.37 -75.34 -19.81
CA LEU A 55 -43.37 -76.31 -19.37
C LEU A 55 -42.20 -75.65 -18.62
N THR A 56 -41.73 -74.49 -19.07
CA THR A 56 -40.63 -73.73 -18.45
C THR A 56 -41.04 -72.89 -17.25
N ARG A 57 -42.32 -72.96 -16.85
CA ARG A 57 -42.93 -72.15 -15.77
C ARG A 57 -42.83 -70.63 -16.01
N SER A 58 -42.80 -70.20 -17.27
CA SER A 58 -42.73 -68.82 -17.71
C SER A 58 -44.07 -68.29 -18.22
N THR A 59 -45.19 -68.81 -17.73
CA THR A 59 -46.51 -68.27 -18.06
C THR A 59 -46.70 -66.89 -17.42
N GLU A 60 -47.46 -66.01 -18.05
CA GLU A 60 -47.77 -64.68 -17.54
C GLU A 60 -48.28 -64.72 -16.08
N LYS A 61 -49.18 -65.66 -15.75
CA LYS A 61 -49.68 -65.84 -14.39
C LYS A 61 -48.58 -66.20 -13.39
N GLN A 62 -47.61 -67.03 -13.77
CA GLN A 62 -46.50 -67.43 -12.89
C GLN A 62 -45.50 -66.30 -12.72
N VAL A 63 -45.18 -65.56 -13.79
CA VAL A 63 -44.32 -64.36 -13.73
C VAL A 63 -44.97 -63.34 -12.80
N LEU A 64 -46.24 -63.01 -13.00
CA LEU A 64 -46.97 -62.05 -12.16
C LEU A 64 -47.08 -62.51 -10.70
N LYS A 65 -47.37 -63.81 -10.44
CA LYS A 65 -47.40 -64.34 -9.07
C LYS A 65 -46.03 -64.26 -8.38
N LYS A 66 -44.96 -64.54 -9.10
CA LYS A 66 -43.59 -64.44 -8.57
C LYS A 66 -43.19 -62.99 -8.31
N THR A 67 -43.56 -62.08 -9.20
CA THR A 67 -43.38 -60.63 -9.04
C THR A 67 -44.17 -60.11 -7.84
N ALA A 68 -45.44 -60.51 -7.72
CA ALA A 68 -46.32 -60.16 -6.61
C ALA A 68 -45.70 -60.54 -5.25
N SER A 69 -45.23 -61.78 -5.12
CA SER A 69 -44.58 -62.27 -3.89
C SER A 69 -43.25 -61.55 -3.59
N LYS A 70 -42.46 -61.22 -4.61
CA LYS A 70 -41.19 -60.48 -4.44
C LYS A 70 -41.40 -59.01 -4.06
N CYS A 71 -42.47 -58.40 -4.55
CA CYS A 71 -42.79 -57.00 -4.26
C CYS A 71 -43.65 -56.81 -3.02
N GLU A 72 -44.24 -57.87 -2.45
CA GLU A 72 -45.22 -57.77 -1.37
C GLU A 72 -44.69 -56.95 -0.18
N GLU A 73 -43.49 -57.27 0.30
CA GLU A 73 -42.83 -56.56 1.40
C GLU A 73 -42.61 -55.07 1.09
N TYR A 74 -42.24 -54.73 -0.15
CA TYR A 74 -42.01 -53.35 -0.57
C TYR A 74 -43.32 -52.58 -0.79
N ILE A 75 -44.35 -53.24 -1.33
CA ILE A 75 -45.67 -52.66 -1.54
C ILE A 75 -46.31 -52.30 -0.19
N LEU A 76 -46.19 -53.15 0.82
CA LEU A 76 -46.67 -52.87 2.18
C LEU A 76 -46.09 -51.56 2.73
N GLN A 77 -44.82 -51.26 2.42
CA GLN A 77 -44.16 -50.01 2.83
C GLN A 77 -44.66 -48.77 2.07
N THR A 78 -45.39 -48.95 0.95
CA THR A 78 -46.01 -47.84 0.21
C THR A 78 -47.44 -47.55 0.63
N ILE A 79 -48.09 -48.43 1.40
CA ILE A 79 -49.51 -48.31 1.75
C ILE A 79 -49.79 -47.03 2.55
N ASP A 80 -48.89 -46.70 3.47
CA ASP A 80 -49.03 -45.52 4.33
C ASP A 80 -48.53 -44.23 3.67
N THR A 81 -48.09 -44.30 2.42
CA THR A 81 -47.66 -43.12 1.66
C THR A 81 -48.84 -42.53 0.88
N PRO A 82 -48.76 -41.25 0.46
CA PRO A 82 -49.76 -40.67 -0.44
C PRO A 82 -49.83 -41.33 -1.83
N PHE A 83 -48.88 -42.19 -2.18
CA PHE A 83 -48.73 -42.78 -3.51
C PHE A 83 -48.68 -44.32 -3.47
N PRO A 84 -49.71 -45.01 -2.94
CA PRO A 84 -49.67 -46.45 -2.73
C PRO A 84 -49.59 -47.22 -4.04
N VAL A 85 -48.65 -48.18 -4.11
CA VAL A 85 -48.46 -49.02 -5.30
C VAL A 85 -49.32 -50.28 -5.18
N LYS A 86 -50.02 -50.66 -6.25
CA LYS A 86 -50.85 -51.87 -6.25
C LYS A 86 -50.09 -53.11 -6.70
N ASN A 87 -50.49 -54.25 -6.16
CA ASN A 87 -49.94 -55.54 -6.59
C ASN A 87 -50.47 -55.91 -7.99
N PRO A 88 -49.61 -56.13 -9.00
CA PRO A 88 -50.04 -56.37 -10.37
C PRO A 88 -50.57 -57.79 -10.56
N ASN A 89 -51.90 -57.93 -10.65
CA ASN A 89 -52.54 -59.22 -10.90
C ASN A 89 -52.69 -59.56 -12.41
N ASN A 90 -52.41 -58.60 -13.30
CA ASN A 90 -52.43 -58.78 -14.75
C ASN A 90 -51.42 -57.82 -15.42
N ARG A 91 -51.08 -58.08 -16.70
CA ARG A 91 -50.13 -57.26 -17.48
C ARG A 91 -50.51 -55.79 -17.56
N SER A 92 -51.79 -55.46 -17.71
CA SER A 92 -52.23 -54.07 -17.83
C SER A 92 -51.96 -53.29 -16.55
N ILE A 93 -52.25 -53.90 -15.39
CA ILE A 93 -51.94 -53.30 -14.08
C ILE A 93 -50.43 -53.17 -13.91
N LEU A 94 -49.62 -54.17 -14.27
CA LEU A 94 -48.16 -54.06 -14.19
C LEU A 94 -47.63 -52.86 -14.97
N ILE A 95 -48.10 -52.67 -16.21
CA ILE A 95 -47.66 -51.56 -17.07
C ILE A 95 -48.14 -50.22 -16.51
N GLN A 96 -49.39 -50.14 -16.04
CA GLN A 96 -49.95 -48.93 -15.46
C GLN A 96 -49.20 -48.53 -14.19
N GLU A 97 -49.00 -49.47 -13.25
CA GLU A 97 -48.29 -49.23 -12.00
C GLU A 97 -46.81 -48.91 -12.25
N LEU A 98 -46.15 -49.58 -13.20
CA LEU A 98 -44.79 -49.22 -13.59
C LEU A 98 -44.69 -47.79 -14.13
N SER A 99 -45.64 -47.37 -14.98
CA SER A 99 -45.67 -45.98 -15.46
C SER A 99 -45.91 -45.00 -14.33
N TYR A 100 -46.81 -45.33 -13.41
CA TYR A 100 -47.11 -44.52 -12.23
C TYR A 100 -45.89 -44.36 -11.32
N ILE A 101 -45.18 -45.45 -11.05
CA ILE A 101 -43.94 -45.46 -10.25
C ILE A 101 -42.87 -44.59 -10.92
N ASN A 102 -42.69 -44.71 -12.23
CA ASN A 102 -41.72 -43.91 -12.97
C ASN A 102 -41.99 -42.41 -12.81
N THR A 103 -43.24 -41.98 -13.03
CA THR A 103 -43.65 -40.59 -12.84
C THR A 103 -43.48 -40.13 -11.39
N THR A 104 -43.84 -40.98 -10.42
CA THR A 104 -43.70 -40.68 -8.99
C THR A 104 -42.23 -40.49 -8.60
N ILE A 105 -41.32 -41.35 -9.07
CA ILE A 105 -39.87 -41.23 -8.82
C ILE A 105 -39.30 -39.97 -9.48
N GLU A 106 -39.71 -39.67 -10.71
CA GLU A 106 -39.28 -38.47 -11.44
C GLU A 106 -39.68 -37.19 -10.70
N GLN A 107 -40.95 -37.10 -10.30
CA GLN A 107 -41.47 -35.96 -9.52
C GLN A 107 -40.78 -35.83 -8.16
N ALA A 108 -40.51 -36.94 -7.47
CA ALA A 108 -39.78 -36.93 -6.20
C ALA A 108 -38.34 -36.41 -6.38
N ARG A 109 -37.66 -36.77 -7.48
CA ARG A 109 -36.32 -36.26 -7.81
C ARG A 109 -36.33 -34.78 -8.15
N GLU A 110 -37.29 -34.32 -8.96
CA GLU A 110 -37.48 -32.90 -9.24
C GLU A 110 -37.70 -32.10 -7.95
N PHE A 111 -38.55 -32.61 -7.05
CA PHE A 111 -38.77 -31.99 -5.75
C PHE A 111 -37.49 -31.90 -4.92
N GLN A 112 -36.71 -32.97 -4.84
CA GLN A 112 -35.43 -32.95 -4.12
C GLN A 112 -34.45 -31.93 -4.71
N ASN A 113 -34.39 -31.82 -6.04
CA ASN A 113 -33.56 -30.82 -6.71
C ASN A 113 -34.02 -29.40 -6.38
N ILE A 114 -35.34 -29.13 -6.42
CA ILE A 114 -35.91 -27.84 -6.05
C ILE A 114 -35.61 -27.51 -4.57
N LYS A 115 -35.78 -28.47 -3.66
CA LYS A 115 -35.48 -28.31 -2.23
C LYS A 115 -34.01 -27.97 -1.99
N ASN A 116 -33.10 -28.66 -2.68
CA ASN A 116 -31.67 -28.37 -2.60
C ASN A 116 -31.34 -26.98 -3.14
N HIS A 117 -31.93 -26.60 -4.28
CA HIS A 117 -31.74 -25.27 -4.86
C HIS A 117 -32.28 -24.16 -3.96
N LEU A 118 -33.46 -24.36 -3.35
CA LEU A 118 -34.03 -23.43 -2.37
C LEU A 118 -33.14 -23.29 -1.15
N ARG A 119 -32.58 -24.40 -0.62
CA ARG A 119 -31.63 -24.35 0.49
C ARG A 119 -30.40 -23.52 0.13
N GLU A 120 -29.82 -23.75 -1.04
CA GLU A 120 -28.66 -22.98 -1.53
C GLU A 120 -28.99 -21.48 -1.67
N CYS A 121 -30.17 -21.16 -2.20
CA CYS A 121 -30.65 -19.77 -2.29
C CYS A 121 -30.81 -19.14 -0.91
N VAL A 122 -31.39 -19.84 0.07
CA VAL A 122 -31.54 -19.35 1.45
C VAL A 122 -30.17 -19.11 2.09
N GLU A 123 -29.22 -20.04 1.94
CA GLU A 123 -27.86 -19.88 2.44
C GLU A 123 -27.13 -18.67 1.81
N LYS A 124 -27.30 -18.46 0.49
CA LYS A 124 -26.78 -17.29 -0.22
C LYS A 124 -27.40 -16.00 0.29
N THR A 125 -28.73 -15.94 0.45
CA THR A 125 -29.41 -14.77 1.01
C THR A 125 -28.92 -14.46 2.42
N GLN A 126 -28.79 -15.47 3.28
CA GLN A 126 -28.28 -15.28 4.64
C GLN A 126 -26.86 -14.73 4.64
N ARG A 127 -25.98 -15.23 3.74
CA ARG A 127 -24.62 -14.71 3.58
C ARG A 127 -24.62 -13.23 3.18
N CYS A 128 -25.39 -12.87 2.16
CA CYS A 128 -25.52 -11.47 1.73
C CYS A 128 -26.07 -10.56 2.84
N THR A 129 -27.05 -11.03 3.62
CA THR A 129 -27.58 -10.27 4.77
C THR A 129 -26.51 -10.04 5.84
N ASN A 130 -25.69 -11.06 6.14
CA ASN A 130 -24.60 -10.92 7.10
C ASN A 130 -23.53 -9.93 6.61
N GLU A 131 -23.15 -9.97 5.33
CA GLU A 131 -22.23 -9.02 4.71
C GLU A 131 -22.78 -7.59 4.76
N LEU A 132 -24.06 -7.40 4.43
CA LEU A 132 -24.72 -6.09 4.52
C LEU A 132 -24.68 -5.53 5.94
N ASN A 133 -25.02 -6.35 6.94
CA ASN A 133 -24.98 -5.94 8.34
C ASN A 133 -23.57 -5.56 8.80
N TYR A 134 -22.55 -6.30 8.35
CA TYR A 134 -21.15 -5.98 8.61
C TYR A 134 -20.77 -4.62 8.01
N THR A 135 -21.09 -4.37 6.74
CA THR A 135 -20.80 -3.09 6.07
C THR A 135 -21.53 -1.94 6.74
N ILE A 136 -22.79 -2.11 7.17
CA ILE A 136 -23.53 -1.11 7.92
C ILE A 136 -22.82 -0.78 9.24
N ALA A 137 -22.39 -1.80 9.98
CA ALA A 137 -21.65 -1.59 11.23
C ALA A 137 -20.33 -0.85 11.02
N GLU A 138 -19.60 -1.17 9.95
CA GLU A 138 -18.36 -0.47 9.57
C GLU A 138 -18.63 1.00 9.20
N LEU A 139 -19.69 1.28 8.43
CA LEU A 139 -20.09 2.64 8.10
C LEU A 139 -20.44 3.46 9.33
N VAL A 140 -21.22 2.89 10.27
CA VAL A 140 -21.55 3.56 11.54
C VAL A 140 -20.28 3.80 12.37
N ALA A 141 -19.33 2.87 12.40
CA ALA A 141 -18.06 3.06 13.09
C ALA A 141 -17.22 4.17 12.44
N LEU A 142 -17.18 4.24 11.11
CA LEU A 142 -16.51 5.32 10.37
C LEU A 142 -17.18 6.67 10.62
N GLU A 143 -18.51 6.73 10.58
CA GLU A 143 -19.29 7.92 10.87
C GLU A 143 -19.01 8.42 12.29
N ASN A 144 -19.00 7.53 13.29
CA ASN A 144 -18.63 7.89 14.67
C ASN A 144 -17.19 8.42 14.77
N ARG A 145 -16.24 7.84 14.02
CA ARG A 145 -14.85 8.33 13.98
C ARG A 145 -14.74 9.71 13.34
N LEU A 146 -15.55 10.00 12.33
CA LEU A 146 -15.61 11.30 11.66
C LEU A 146 -16.42 12.33 12.46
N TYR A 147 -17.38 11.88 13.26
CA TYR A 147 -18.23 12.70 14.13
C TYR A 147 -17.49 13.18 15.39
N ILE A 148 -16.44 12.48 15.83
CA ILE A 148 -15.46 13.07 16.76
C ILE A 148 -14.94 14.30 16.05
N THR A 149 -15.42 15.47 16.49
CA THR A 149 -15.04 16.77 15.98
C THR A 149 -13.53 16.75 15.90
N LEU A 150 -12.97 16.69 14.68
CA LEU A 150 -11.55 16.85 14.48
C LEU A 150 -11.24 18.17 15.17
N LYS A 151 -10.66 18.07 16.38
CA LYS A 151 -10.05 19.20 17.06
C LYS A 151 -9.19 19.80 15.98
N ASP A 152 -9.60 20.97 15.50
CA ASP A 152 -9.00 21.59 14.33
C ASP A 152 -7.50 21.50 14.52
N PHE A 153 -6.86 20.67 13.70
CA PHE A 153 -5.48 20.26 13.91
C PHE A 153 -4.62 21.52 14.05
N TYR A 154 -4.92 22.56 13.28
CA TYR A 154 -4.23 23.83 13.33
C TYR A 154 -4.45 24.61 14.64
N ASN A 155 -5.58 24.42 15.32
CA ASN A 155 -5.86 25.07 16.61
C ASN A 155 -5.16 24.40 17.79
N TYR A 156 -4.94 23.07 17.75
CA TYR A 156 -4.36 22.33 18.89
C TYR A 156 -2.93 21.87 18.66
N PHE A 157 -2.48 21.74 17.41
CA PHE A 157 -1.12 21.28 17.08
C PHE A 157 -0.05 22.17 17.71
N HIS A 158 -0.24 23.48 17.69
CA HIS A 158 0.68 24.42 18.33
C HIS A 158 0.68 24.38 19.85
N VAL A 159 -0.37 23.81 20.48
CA VAL A 159 -0.50 23.72 21.93
C VAL A 159 0.02 22.36 22.42
N ASP A 160 -0.49 21.28 21.83
CA ASP A 160 -0.23 19.92 22.26
C ASP A 160 1.18 19.43 21.89
N TYR A 161 1.78 20.00 20.83
CA TYR A 161 3.13 19.61 20.35
C TYR A 161 4.17 20.72 20.48
N HIS A 162 3.86 21.79 21.23
CA HIS A 162 4.78 22.93 21.39
C HIS A 162 6.13 22.50 21.98
N GLU A 163 6.09 21.65 22.99
CA GLU A 163 7.29 21.21 23.71
C GLU A 163 8.13 20.24 22.88
N GLU A 164 7.49 19.35 22.13
CA GLU A 164 8.12 18.46 21.16
C GLU A 164 8.80 19.24 20.04
N HIS A 165 8.15 20.29 19.52
CA HIS A 165 8.75 21.19 18.54
C HIS A 165 9.92 21.98 19.10
N LYS A 166 9.81 22.54 20.31
CA LYS A 166 10.94 23.19 20.98
C LYS A 166 12.10 22.22 21.14
N ARG A 167 11.83 20.98 21.54
CA ARG A 167 12.84 19.94 21.71
C ARG A 167 13.50 19.57 20.38
N LEU A 168 12.71 19.33 19.33
CA LEU A 168 13.23 19.04 18.00
C LEU A 168 14.08 20.21 17.48
N PHE A 169 13.64 21.44 17.71
CA PHE A 169 14.36 22.65 17.33
C PHE A 169 15.68 22.82 18.11
N GLU A 170 15.68 22.54 19.41
CA GLU A 170 16.92 22.59 20.19
C GLU A 170 17.90 21.49 19.76
N LEU A 171 17.40 20.28 19.48
CA LEU A 171 18.22 19.18 18.96
C LEU A 171 18.81 19.50 17.59
N SER A 172 18.02 20.08 16.67
CA SER A 172 18.52 20.49 15.37
C SER A 172 19.58 21.60 15.51
N ARG A 173 19.37 22.55 16.42
CA ARG A 173 20.36 23.60 16.72
C ARG A 173 21.66 23.02 17.29
N GLN A 174 21.58 22.03 18.17
CA GLN A 174 22.74 21.35 18.72
C GLN A 174 23.51 20.58 17.65
N LEU A 175 22.81 19.86 16.77
CA LEU A 175 23.41 19.14 15.65
C LEU A 175 24.15 20.10 14.72
N LEU A 176 23.50 21.19 14.27
CA LEU A 176 24.10 22.20 13.40
C LEU A 176 25.35 22.84 14.03
N LYS A 177 25.32 23.09 15.35
CA LYS A 177 26.49 23.60 16.08
C LYS A 177 27.65 22.59 16.10
N GLN A 178 27.36 21.31 16.29
CA GLN A 178 28.37 20.25 16.26
C GLN A 178 28.96 20.09 14.86
N GLU A 179 28.13 20.15 13.81
CA GLU A 179 28.60 20.08 12.43
C GLU A 179 29.48 21.27 12.05
N ALA A 180 29.11 22.48 12.45
CA ALA A 180 29.94 23.67 12.24
C ALA A 180 31.31 23.54 12.93
N LEU A 181 31.36 23.02 14.16
CA LEU A 181 32.60 22.73 14.87
C LEU A 181 33.44 21.65 14.17
N ARG A 182 32.79 20.57 13.69
CA ARG A 182 33.46 19.48 12.96
C ARG A 182 34.07 19.99 11.65
N ASN A 183 33.30 20.78 10.88
CA ASN A 183 33.79 21.37 9.63
C ASN A 183 35.00 22.29 9.87
N LYS A 184 35.04 23.02 11.00
CA LYS A 184 36.21 23.81 11.39
C LYS A 184 37.45 22.94 11.66
N GLU A 185 37.30 21.82 12.36
CA GLU A 185 38.42 20.88 12.58
C GLU A 185 38.88 20.21 11.30
N ASP A 186 37.97 20.00 10.34
CA ASP A 186 38.33 19.40 9.06
C ASP A 186 39.15 20.35 8.17
N VAL A 187 38.95 21.67 8.28
CA VAL A 187 39.85 22.68 7.66
C VAL A 187 41.28 22.56 8.21
N LYS A 188 41.44 22.30 9.52
CA LYS A 188 42.77 22.05 10.11
C LYS A 188 43.42 20.77 9.60
N LYS A 189 42.62 19.81 9.12
CA LYS A 189 43.11 18.55 8.55
C LYS A 189 43.38 18.59 7.05
N ALA A 190 43.02 19.67 6.36
CA ALA A 190 43.36 19.82 4.94
C ALA A 190 44.88 19.74 4.76
N GLN A 191 45.32 19.01 3.73
CA GLN A 191 46.75 18.70 3.52
C GLN A 191 47.31 19.34 2.25
N GLU A 192 46.48 19.58 1.25
CA GLU A 192 46.93 19.96 -0.09
C GLU A 192 46.35 21.31 -0.51
N GLU A 193 45.01 21.44 -0.50
CA GLU A 193 44.34 22.63 -1.00
C GLU A 193 43.01 22.94 -0.30
N ILE A 194 42.67 24.23 -0.21
CA ILE A 194 41.38 24.72 0.27
C ILE A 194 40.87 25.75 -0.74
N THR A 195 39.65 25.57 -1.24
CA THR A 195 38.95 26.58 -2.06
C THR A 195 37.76 27.13 -1.28
N ILE A 196 37.66 28.44 -1.19
CA ILE A 196 36.60 29.15 -0.46
C ILE A 196 35.88 30.06 -1.44
N VAL A 197 34.58 29.82 -1.65
CA VAL A 197 33.69 30.69 -2.42
C VAL A 197 32.75 31.37 -1.45
N THR A 198 32.71 32.70 -1.44
CA THR A 198 31.86 33.48 -0.52
C THR A 198 31.41 34.78 -1.17
N PRO A 199 30.16 35.23 -0.97
CA PRO A 199 29.70 36.51 -1.53
C PRO A 199 30.48 37.71 -0.98
N TRP A 200 30.79 37.67 0.31
CA TRP A 200 31.39 38.80 1.02
C TRP A 200 32.55 38.36 1.91
N ILE A 201 33.52 39.25 2.05
CA ILE A 201 34.59 39.19 3.04
C ILE A 201 34.46 40.43 3.92
N ARG A 202 34.09 40.30 5.20
CA ARG A 202 33.92 41.46 6.10
C ARG A 202 34.01 41.05 7.56
N GLY A 203 34.17 42.06 8.41
CA GLY A 203 34.09 41.85 9.85
C GLY A 203 35.33 41.19 10.45
N LEU A 204 36.50 41.29 9.82
CA LEU A 204 37.80 40.87 10.36
C LEU A 204 38.28 41.81 11.48
N HIS A 205 37.53 41.91 12.57
CA HIS A 205 37.89 42.64 13.77
C HIS A 205 38.25 41.66 14.90
N LYS A 206 39.00 42.13 15.91
CA LYS A 206 39.53 41.28 16.98
C LYS A 206 38.42 40.45 17.64
N ASN A 207 38.63 39.14 17.70
CA ASN A 207 37.75 38.13 18.31
C ASN A 207 36.48 37.75 17.54
N SER A 208 36.22 38.33 16.36
CA SER A 208 35.07 37.97 15.52
C SER A 208 35.23 36.57 14.91
N GLU A 209 34.12 35.95 14.47
CA GLU A 209 34.17 34.65 13.79
C GLU A 209 34.94 34.69 12.46
N PRO A 210 34.76 35.70 11.58
CA PRO A 210 35.58 35.84 10.39
C PRO A 210 37.08 35.94 10.70
N GLU A 211 37.46 36.65 11.76
CA GLU A 211 38.86 36.80 12.16
C GLU A 211 39.44 35.48 12.67
N ARG A 212 38.70 34.73 13.48
CA ARG A 212 39.08 33.38 13.91
C ARG A 212 39.28 32.46 12.73
N PHE A 213 38.37 32.48 11.74
CA PHE A 213 38.49 31.66 10.54
C PHE A 213 39.69 32.08 9.68
N ALA A 214 39.96 33.38 9.55
CA ALA A 214 41.15 33.88 8.87
C ALA A 214 42.46 33.42 9.54
N ARG A 215 42.49 33.21 10.86
CA ARG A 215 43.65 32.58 11.52
C ARG A 215 43.84 31.12 11.12
N GLU A 216 42.76 30.36 10.94
CA GLU A 216 42.83 28.97 10.46
C GLU A 216 43.38 28.92 9.02
N ILE A 217 43.01 29.89 8.17
CA ILE A 217 43.58 30.09 6.83
C ILE A 217 45.11 30.30 6.93
N VAL A 218 45.56 31.22 7.79
CA VAL A 218 47.00 31.45 8.01
C VAL A 218 47.70 30.19 8.51
N SER A 219 47.10 29.45 9.45
CA SER A 219 47.65 28.18 9.94
C SER A 219 47.79 27.12 8.84
N ALA A 220 46.81 27.02 7.94
CA ALA A 220 46.88 26.14 6.78
C ALA A 220 47.98 26.58 5.79
N LEU A 221 48.14 27.89 5.52
CA LEU A 221 49.22 28.42 4.68
C LEU A 221 50.61 28.12 5.27
N GLN A 222 50.77 28.23 6.59
CA GLN A 222 52.00 27.86 7.29
C GLN A 222 52.37 26.38 7.12
N ARG A 223 51.35 25.51 6.97
CA ARG A 223 51.51 24.09 6.62
C ARG A 223 51.71 23.83 5.12
N ARG A 224 51.88 24.90 4.32
CA ARG A 224 52.02 24.85 2.85
C ARG A 224 50.80 24.34 2.09
N VAL A 225 49.62 24.39 2.71
CA VAL A 225 48.35 24.14 2.03
C VAL A 225 48.07 25.30 1.07
N LYS A 226 47.69 25.00 -0.17
CA LYS A 226 47.27 26.03 -1.15
C LYS A 226 45.88 26.53 -0.79
N ILE A 227 45.65 27.84 -0.79
CA ILE A 227 44.35 28.41 -0.48
C ILE A 227 43.92 29.34 -1.59
N GLU A 228 42.74 29.07 -2.15
CA GLU A 228 42.11 29.91 -3.14
C GLU A 228 40.83 30.51 -2.56
N ILE A 229 40.74 31.84 -2.52
CA ILE A 229 39.56 32.55 -2.02
C ILE A 229 38.93 33.32 -3.17
N ILE A 230 37.72 32.92 -3.54
CA ILE A 230 36.91 33.52 -4.60
C ILE A 230 35.76 34.26 -3.93
N TYR A 231 35.70 35.58 -4.11
CA TYR A 231 34.75 36.40 -3.40
C TYR A 231 34.22 37.57 -4.22
N GLY A 232 33.11 38.15 -3.79
CA GLY A 232 32.52 39.35 -4.37
C GLY A 232 31.09 39.10 -4.84
N TYR A 233 30.19 40.00 -4.46
CA TYR A 233 28.79 40.02 -4.85
C TYR A 233 28.37 41.46 -5.13
N MET A 234 27.91 41.75 -6.35
CA MET A 234 27.43 43.09 -6.74
C MET A 234 25.92 43.19 -6.54
N GLY A 235 25.46 42.94 -5.31
CA GLY A 235 24.08 43.22 -4.89
C GLY A 235 23.85 44.68 -4.53
N ALA A 236 22.62 44.99 -4.11
CA ALA A 236 22.17 46.36 -3.78
C ALA A 236 22.91 47.02 -2.59
N ASP A 237 23.64 46.24 -1.78
CA ASP A 237 24.20 46.69 -0.49
C ASP A 237 25.48 47.55 -0.60
N GLY A 238 26.02 47.77 -1.80
CA GLY A 238 27.26 48.54 -2.00
C GLY A 238 28.50 47.90 -1.36
N ILE A 239 29.68 48.51 -1.55
CA ILE A 239 30.92 48.11 -0.89
C ILE A 239 31.00 48.89 0.44
N ASP A 240 30.99 48.19 1.57
CA ASP A 240 31.20 48.76 2.90
C ASP A 240 32.72 48.86 3.20
N ASP A 241 33.13 49.82 4.04
CA ASP A 241 34.49 49.99 4.55
C ASP A 241 35.02 48.72 5.23
N ASN A 242 34.13 47.92 5.81
CA ASN A 242 34.46 46.64 6.41
C ASN A 242 34.96 45.60 5.39
N ASP A 243 34.44 45.64 4.16
CA ASP A 243 34.87 44.76 3.08
C ASP A 243 36.27 45.16 2.60
N ILE A 244 36.54 46.46 2.47
CA ILE A 244 37.85 47.01 2.09
C ILE A 244 38.92 46.65 3.13
N LYS A 245 38.61 46.79 4.43
CA LYS A 245 39.55 46.42 5.51
C LYS A 245 39.88 44.93 5.49
N ALA A 246 38.87 44.08 5.29
CA ALA A 246 39.06 42.64 5.24
C ALA A 246 39.87 42.21 4.01
N GLU A 247 39.57 42.79 2.86
CA GLU A 247 40.31 42.61 1.61
C GLU A 247 41.78 43.02 1.76
N ASN A 248 42.04 44.20 2.32
CA ASN A 248 43.40 44.69 2.55
C ASN A 248 44.20 43.78 3.50
N TYR A 249 43.55 43.24 4.54
CA TYR A 249 44.18 42.27 5.43
C TYR A 249 44.62 41.00 4.67
N LEU A 250 43.72 40.40 3.88
CA LEU A 250 44.04 39.20 3.10
C LEU A 250 45.10 39.47 2.02
N ARG A 251 45.03 40.62 1.34
CA ARG A 251 46.00 41.03 0.32
C ARG A 251 47.41 41.19 0.89
N LYS A 252 47.56 41.65 2.14
CA LYS A 252 48.86 41.72 2.82
C LYS A 252 49.47 40.33 3.10
N LEU A 253 48.67 39.27 3.14
CA LEU A 253 49.14 37.90 3.34
C LEU A 253 49.67 37.27 2.05
N VAL A 254 49.16 37.67 0.87
CA VAL A 254 49.58 37.13 -0.43
C VAL A 254 51.11 37.13 -0.64
N PRO A 255 51.85 38.25 -0.43
CA PRO A 255 53.30 38.24 -0.60
C PRO A 255 54.04 37.40 0.46
N GLN A 256 53.43 37.17 1.63
CA GLN A 256 54.02 36.35 2.70
C GLN A 256 53.79 34.85 2.46
N TYR A 257 52.72 34.50 1.75
CA TYR A 257 52.29 33.13 1.52
C TYR A 257 51.94 32.92 0.04
N PRO A 258 52.91 32.50 -0.79
CA PRO A 258 52.68 32.28 -2.23
C PRO A 258 51.59 31.24 -2.56
N GLY A 259 51.22 30.41 -1.59
CA GLY A 259 50.09 29.47 -1.71
C GLY A 259 48.71 30.11 -1.57
N LEU A 260 48.60 31.41 -1.25
CA LEU A 260 47.34 32.13 -1.14
C LEU A 260 47.01 32.89 -2.43
N THR A 261 45.88 32.57 -3.04
CA THR A 261 45.34 33.27 -4.21
C THR A 261 43.98 33.90 -3.88
N LEU A 262 43.78 35.15 -4.31
CA LEU A 262 42.56 35.91 -4.09
C LEU A 262 41.93 36.32 -5.43
N HIS A 263 40.66 35.95 -5.65
CA HIS A 263 39.90 36.30 -6.85
C HIS A 263 38.68 37.15 -6.46
N SER A 264 38.73 38.44 -6.76
CA SER A 264 37.61 39.37 -6.55
C SER A 264 36.69 39.38 -7.77
N LEU A 265 35.57 38.66 -7.70
CA LEU A 265 34.50 38.71 -8.69
C LEU A 265 33.81 40.09 -8.70
N GLY A 266 33.24 40.46 -9.85
CA GLY A 266 32.59 41.76 -10.07
C GLY A 266 33.54 42.96 -10.25
N LYS A 267 34.82 42.90 -9.84
CA LYS A 267 35.81 43.97 -10.07
C LYS A 267 36.71 43.66 -11.28
N GLU A 268 37.25 44.72 -11.88
CA GLU A 268 38.27 44.73 -12.96
C GLU A 268 38.19 43.59 -13.98
N GLN A 269 38.90 42.48 -13.72
CA GLN A 269 39.04 41.31 -14.60
C GLN A 269 37.78 40.42 -14.69
N TYR A 270 36.87 40.49 -13.71
CA TYR A 270 35.67 39.65 -13.63
C TYR A 270 34.36 40.45 -13.73
N LYS A 271 34.39 41.66 -14.33
CA LYS A 271 33.23 42.58 -14.47
C LYS A 271 31.98 41.96 -15.12
N ARG A 272 32.13 40.91 -15.95
CA ARG A 272 30.99 40.19 -16.56
C ARG A 272 30.24 39.29 -15.58
N SER A 273 30.86 38.91 -14.45
CA SER A 273 30.16 38.26 -13.35
C SER A 273 29.56 39.35 -12.46
N GLN A 274 28.26 39.29 -12.14
CA GLN A 274 27.66 40.13 -11.09
C GLN A 274 28.13 39.72 -9.67
N GLY A 275 29.31 39.10 -9.57
CA GLY A 275 29.77 38.38 -8.40
C GLY A 275 29.17 36.98 -8.26
N THR A 276 29.23 36.43 -7.04
CA THR A 276 28.67 35.14 -6.64
C THR A 276 27.88 35.30 -5.35
N ASN A 277 26.76 34.59 -5.22
CA ASN A 277 26.06 34.42 -3.93
C ASN A 277 26.27 33.01 -3.36
N GLN A 278 27.27 32.27 -3.84
CA GLN A 278 27.55 30.92 -3.36
C GLN A 278 28.34 30.95 -2.05
N ARG A 279 28.09 29.98 -1.18
CA ARG A 279 28.98 29.68 -0.04
C ARG A 279 29.45 28.25 -0.12
N ILE A 280 30.69 28.10 -0.59
CA ILE A 280 31.31 26.80 -0.83
C ILE A 280 32.65 26.76 -0.11
N LEU A 281 32.93 25.68 0.58
CA LEU A 281 34.23 25.34 1.11
C LEU A 281 34.62 23.98 0.55
N ILE A 282 35.74 23.90 -0.14
CA ILE A 282 36.29 22.64 -0.66
C ILE A 282 37.61 22.40 0.05
N CYS A 283 37.83 21.20 0.58
CA CYS A 283 39.06 20.81 1.27
C CYS A 283 39.61 19.54 0.65
N ASP A 284 40.78 19.68 0.01
CA ASP A 284 41.42 18.67 -0.81
C ASP A 284 40.40 18.07 -1.80
N SER A 285 40.49 16.78 -2.11
CA SER A 285 39.42 16.00 -2.75
C SER A 285 38.62 15.18 -1.74
N LYS A 286 38.65 15.56 -0.45
CA LYS A 286 38.08 14.78 0.66
C LYS A 286 36.66 15.19 0.99
N PHE A 287 36.36 16.50 0.99
CA PHE A 287 35.00 16.98 1.19
C PHE A 287 34.76 18.37 0.60
N ALA A 288 33.50 18.66 0.33
CA ALA A 288 33.00 20.00 0.07
C ALA A 288 31.84 20.31 1.02
N VAL A 289 31.66 21.58 1.36
CA VAL A 289 30.51 22.08 2.11
C VAL A 289 29.85 23.16 1.28
N VAL A 290 28.56 22.98 0.99
CA VAL A 290 27.74 23.94 0.25
C VAL A 290 26.56 24.32 1.13
N GLY A 291 26.26 25.62 1.25
CA GLY A 291 25.17 26.06 2.11
C GLY A 291 24.92 27.55 2.12
N SER A 292 24.29 28.01 3.20
CA SER A 292 23.95 29.41 3.42
C SER A 292 24.97 30.15 4.33
N TRP A 293 25.90 29.41 4.96
CA TRP A 293 26.91 29.96 5.87
C TRP A 293 27.99 30.79 5.16
N ASN A 294 28.09 32.07 5.50
CA ASN A 294 29.08 33.01 4.97
C ASN A 294 30.48 32.87 5.60
N TRP A 295 31.37 32.04 5.04
CA TRP A 295 32.67 31.68 5.64
C TRP A 295 33.53 32.85 6.16
N LEU A 296 33.60 33.97 5.43
CA LEU A 296 34.46 35.13 5.76
C LEU A 296 33.69 36.42 6.07
N SER A 297 32.39 36.30 6.36
CA SER A 297 31.54 37.47 6.63
C SER A 297 30.42 37.21 7.64
N HIS A 298 30.40 36.03 8.28
CA HIS A 298 29.35 35.69 9.21
C HIS A 298 29.55 36.31 10.60
N LEU A 299 28.79 37.37 10.88
CA LEU A 299 28.80 38.09 12.17
C LEU A 299 27.77 37.56 13.18
N TYR A 300 27.18 36.39 12.95
CA TYR A 300 26.02 35.96 13.73
C TYR A 300 26.32 35.74 15.20
N ARG A 301 27.52 35.25 15.55
CA ARG A 301 27.90 35.12 16.96
C ARG A 301 27.93 36.48 17.66
N ASP A 302 28.51 37.49 17.03
CA ASP A 302 28.55 38.85 17.57
C ASP A 302 27.15 39.44 17.67
N TYR A 303 26.29 39.18 16.67
CA TYR A 303 24.88 39.54 16.70
C TYR A 303 24.14 38.87 17.87
N CYS A 304 24.31 37.57 18.09
CA CYS A 304 23.70 36.83 19.20
C CYS A 304 24.18 37.33 20.56
N ILE A 305 25.47 37.64 20.71
CA ILE A 305 26.02 38.19 21.96
C ILE A 305 25.40 39.56 22.23
N LYS A 306 25.36 40.45 21.22
CA LYS A 306 24.77 41.80 21.34
C LYS A 306 23.27 41.77 21.64
N ASN A 307 22.56 40.76 21.16
CA ASN A 307 21.11 40.63 21.29
C ASN A 307 20.68 39.60 22.36
N ARG A 308 21.57 39.22 23.27
CA ARG A 308 21.24 38.23 24.31
C ARG A 308 20.12 38.78 25.21
N GLY A 309 19.01 38.06 25.28
CA GLY A 309 17.81 38.48 26.04
C GLY A 309 16.81 39.32 25.25
N ASN A 310 17.13 39.72 24.01
CA ASN A 310 16.20 40.40 23.13
C ASN A 310 15.29 39.39 22.42
N THR A 311 14.03 39.29 22.85
CA THR A 311 13.02 38.36 22.28
C THR A 311 12.58 38.72 20.87
N LYS A 312 12.91 39.93 20.38
CA LYS A 312 12.62 40.39 19.02
C LYS A 312 13.80 40.26 18.07
N ALA A 313 14.94 39.75 18.54
CA ALA A 313 16.11 39.59 17.71
C ALA A 313 15.87 38.53 16.63
N GLN A 314 16.26 38.84 15.39
CA GLN A 314 16.12 37.92 14.28
C GLN A 314 17.08 36.74 14.47
N ILE A 315 16.53 35.53 14.54
CA ILE A 315 17.33 34.30 14.55
C ILE A 315 17.66 33.96 13.10
N ARG A 316 18.95 33.98 12.76
CA ARG A 316 19.42 33.53 11.45
C ARG A 316 19.69 32.03 11.52
N GLN A 317 18.96 31.28 10.72
CA GLN A 317 19.12 29.84 10.59
C GLN A 317 19.95 29.56 9.34
N GLU A 318 21.08 28.89 9.53
CA GLU A 318 22.00 28.54 8.44
C GLU A 318 21.96 27.02 8.25
N THR A 319 21.93 26.59 6.99
CA THR A 319 21.94 25.17 6.62
C THR A 319 23.05 24.93 5.61
N SER A 320 23.79 23.84 5.80
CA SER A 320 24.86 23.42 4.91
C SER A 320 24.83 21.92 4.74
N ILE A 321 25.26 21.45 3.56
CA ILE A 321 25.41 20.04 3.24
C ILE A 321 26.91 19.76 3.10
N LYS A 322 27.40 18.74 3.80
CA LYS A 322 28.76 18.22 3.64
C LYS A 322 28.75 17.04 2.66
N ILE A 323 29.47 17.21 1.56
CA ILE A 323 29.61 16.25 0.48
C ILE A 323 30.96 15.55 0.65
N LEU A 324 30.96 14.22 0.66
CA LEU A 324 32.16 13.38 0.77
C LEU A 324 32.47 12.62 -0.53
N GLU A 325 31.58 12.69 -1.51
CA GLU A 325 31.70 11.96 -2.78
C GLU A 325 32.67 12.66 -3.73
N SER A 326 33.74 11.96 -4.13
CA SER A 326 34.86 12.54 -4.89
C SER A 326 34.49 13.02 -6.29
N THR A 327 33.53 12.37 -6.95
CA THR A 327 32.99 12.75 -8.27
C THR A 327 32.29 14.10 -8.18
N LEU A 328 31.34 14.25 -7.26
CA LEU A 328 30.64 15.51 -7.01
C LEU A 328 31.60 16.63 -6.56
N ILE A 329 32.58 16.31 -5.70
CA ILE A 329 33.61 17.31 -5.31
C ILE A 329 34.37 17.80 -6.54
N SER A 330 34.72 16.90 -7.47
CA SER A 330 35.41 17.26 -8.71
C SER A 330 34.54 18.11 -9.65
N GLU A 331 33.24 17.81 -9.73
CA GLU A 331 32.27 18.62 -10.48
C GLU A 331 32.15 20.03 -9.90
N ILE A 332 32.03 20.16 -8.57
CA ILE A 332 31.98 21.46 -7.88
C ILE A 332 33.27 22.23 -8.14
N LYS A 333 34.45 21.59 -8.02
CA LYS A 333 35.73 22.24 -8.37
C LYS A 333 35.74 22.74 -9.81
N ASN A 334 35.27 21.93 -10.76
CA ASN A 334 35.22 22.31 -12.17
C ASN A 334 34.25 23.49 -12.41
N GLN A 335 33.10 23.51 -11.74
CA GLN A 335 32.17 24.62 -11.78
C GLN A 335 32.81 25.90 -11.23
N VAL A 336 33.47 25.83 -10.06
CA VAL A 336 34.14 26.98 -9.44
C VAL A 336 35.26 27.52 -10.33
N LYS A 337 36.04 26.65 -10.98
CA LYS A 337 37.08 27.06 -11.94
C LYS A 337 36.53 27.84 -13.14
N GLN A 338 35.26 27.68 -13.51
CA GLN A 338 34.65 28.48 -14.59
C GLN A 338 34.66 29.98 -14.26
N TYR A 339 34.59 30.35 -12.98
CA TYR A 339 34.69 31.76 -12.56
C TYR A 339 36.06 32.38 -12.88
N LEU A 340 37.09 31.55 -13.03
CA LEU A 340 38.47 32.01 -13.18
C LEU A 340 38.94 32.06 -14.64
N LYS A 341 38.18 31.48 -15.59
CA LYS A 341 38.54 31.40 -17.02
C LYS A 341 38.25 32.70 -17.81
N VAL A 342 38.45 33.87 -17.20
CA VAL A 342 38.21 35.17 -17.86
C VAL A 342 39.50 35.78 -18.35
#